data_AF-A0A2E3HAA0-F1
#
_entry.id   AF-A0A2E3HAA0-F1
#
_cell.length_a   1.000
_cell.length_b   1.000
_cell.length_c   1.000
_cell.angle_alpha   90.00
_cell.angle_beta   90.00
_cell.angle_gamma   90.00
#
_symmetry.space_group_name_H-M   'P 1'
#
loop_
_entity.id
_entity.type
_entity.pdbx_description
1 polymer ?
#
loop_
_entity_poly.entity_id
_entity_poly.type
_entity_poly.pdbx_seq_one_letter_code
_entity_poly.pdbx_strand_id
1 'polypeptide(L)'
;MQLTQFDRWIREKFIYRTHIYTMRLPEVGVPSQVLIEELEESPSRRYRYRLIVNAKRDLESLVSSLRAGNQMFATRIVETNPWYKPIIAPKGKSFFFRIFWWLIIMTIALTALLLGYVILTNEGLKGEVMDSIQLLKDG
;
A
#
# COMPACT_ATOMS: atom_id res chain seq x y z
N MET A 1 -11.88 8.64 12.60
CA MET A 1 -11.77 9.02 11.18
C MET A 1 -11.94 7.77 10.32
N GLN A 2 -13.00 7.73 9.52
CA GLN A 2 -13.32 6.60 8.66
C GLN A 2 -12.32 6.56 7.49
N LEU A 3 -11.53 5.49 7.38
CA LEU A 3 -10.69 5.25 6.20
C LEU A 3 -11.58 5.19 4.95
N THR A 4 -11.14 5.84 3.88
CA THR A 4 -11.83 5.80 2.59
C THR A 4 -11.95 4.36 2.09
N GLN A 5 -12.97 4.05 1.28
CA GLN A 5 -13.13 2.71 0.70
C GLN A 5 -11.89 2.27 -0.08
N PHE A 6 -11.22 3.23 -0.74
CA PHE A 6 -9.98 2.97 -1.46
C PHE A 6 -8.81 2.65 -0.53
N ASP A 7 -8.61 3.39 0.56
CA ASP A 7 -7.56 3.08 1.55
C ASP A 7 -7.74 1.67 2.14
N ARG A 8 -9.00 1.24 2.35
CA ARG A 8 -9.32 -0.13 2.77
C ARG A 8 -8.94 -1.15 1.71
N TRP A 9 -9.31 -0.90 0.45
CA TRP A 9 -9.00 -1.77 -0.68
C TRP A 9 -7.48 -1.94 -0.89
N ILE A 10 -6.70 -0.86 -0.79
CA ILE A 10 -5.24 -0.95 -0.86
C ILE A 10 -4.71 -1.82 0.28
N ARG A 11 -5.20 -1.62 1.50
CA ARG A 11 -4.75 -2.40 2.67
C ARG A 11 -5.09 -3.89 2.50
N GLU A 12 -6.28 -4.20 2.02
CA GLU A 12 -6.70 -5.56 1.65
C GLU A 12 -5.79 -6.19 0.61
N LYS A 13 -5.46 -5.44 -0.44
CA LYS A 13 -4.67 -5.96 -1.56
C LYS A 13 -3.18 -6.12 -1.25
N PHE A 14 -2.59 -5.24 -0.44
CA PHE A 14 -1.14 -5.15 -0.29
C PHE A 14 -0.61 -5.51 1.11
N ILE A 15 -1.45 -5.48 2.15
CA ILE A 15 -1.01 -5.69 3.54
C ILE A 15 -1.55 -7.00 4.10
N TYR A 16 -2.82 -7.33 3.81
CA TYR A 16 -3.40 -8.57 4.27
C TYR A 16 -2.96 -9.74 3.39
N ARG A 17 -2.48 -10.81 4.03
CA ARG A 17 -2.20 -12.09 3.39
C ARG A 17 -3.04 -13.17 4.03
N THR A 18 -3.45 -14.15 3.24
CA THR A 18 -4.19 -15.29 3.76
C THR A 18 -3.24 -16.45 3.96
N HIS A 19 -3.13 -16.91 5.20
CA HIS A 19 -2.40 -18.12 5.56
C HIS A 19 -3.40 -19.26 5.68
N ILE A 20 -3.15 -20.33 4.93
CA ILE A 20 -3.91 -21.57 5.01
C ILE A 20 -3.01 -22.62 5.65
N TYR A 21 -3.50 -23.24 6.71
CA TYR A 21 -2.81 -24.29 7.43
C TYR A 21 -3.41 -25.64 7.05
N THR A 22 -2.58 -26.58 6.62
CA THR A 22 -3.01 -27.90 6.17
C THR A 22 -2.09 -29.00 6.71
N MET A 23 -2.59 -30.23 6.75
CA MET A 23 -1.81 -31.42 7.13
C MET A 23 -1.01 -31.98 5.96
N ARG A 24 -1.59 -31.89 4.76
CA ARG A 24 -1.08 -32.44 3.52
C ARG A 24 -1.21 -31.36 2.43
N LEU A 25 -0.37 -31.48 1.41
CA LEU A 25 -0.49 -30.65 0.22
C LEU A 25 -1.68 -31.14 -0.63
N PRO A 26 -2.35 -30.24 -1.36
CA PRO A 26 -3.42 -30.64 -2.28
C PRO A 26 -2.86 -31.46 -3.45
N GLU A 27 -3.58 -32.52 -3.84
CA GLU A 27 -3.15 -33.49 -4.87
C GLU A 27 -3.09 -32.89 -6.28
N VAL A 28 -3.93 -31.89 -6.54
CA VAL A 28 -4.02 -31.16 -7.82
C VAL A 28 -2.80 -30.24 -8.03
N GLY A 29 -1.91 -30.14 -7.04
CA GLY A 29 -0.77 -29.24 -7.04
C GLY A 29 -1.13 -27.86 -6.49
N VAL A 30 -0.08 -27.12 -6.13
CA VAL A 30 -0.19 -25.77 -5.57
C VAL A 30 0.12 -24.75 -6.68
N PRO A 31 -0.67 -23.68 -6.84
CA PRO A 31 -0.35 -22.63 -7.81
C PRO A 31 1.03 -22.03 -7.55
N SER A 32 1.79 -21.73 -8.59
CA SER A 32 3.18 -21.23 -8.48
C SER A 32 3.35 -19.94 -7.67
N GLN A 33 2.28 -19.18 -7.49
CA GLN A 33 2.27 -17.93 -6.72
C GLN A 33 2.03 -18.13 -5.22
N VAL A 34 1.70 -19.34 -4.78
CA VAL A 34 1.49 -19.68 -3.38
C VAL A 34 2.80 -20.15 -2.78
N LEU A 35 3.24 -19.48 -1.71
CA LEU A 35 4.44 -19.90 -0.99
C LEU A 35 4.07 -21.03 -0.03
N ILE A 36 4.79 -22.13 -0.13
CA ILE A 36 4.64 -23.29 0.75
C ILE A 36 5.76 -23.22 1.78
N GLU A 37 5.38 -23.25 3.05
CA GLU A 37 6.30 -23.32 4.16
C GLU A 37 5.95 -24.52 5.01
N GLU A 38 6.91 -25.44 5.14
CA GLU A 38 6.78 -26.57 6.07
C GLU A 38 7.08 -26.05 7.48
N LEU A 39 6.15 -26.30 8.40
CA LEU A 39 6.28 -25.90 9.78
C LEU A 39 7.06 -26.98 10.54
N GLU A 40 7.95 -26.55 11.43
CA GLU A 40 8.66 -27.47 12.32
C GLU A 40 7.69 -28.37 13.10
N GLU A 41 8.02 -29.66 13.11
CA GLU A 41 7.25 -30.70 13.75
C GLU A 41 7.40 -30.56 15.27
N SER A 42 6.31 -30.18 15.93
CA SER A 42 6.25 -30.03 17.38
C SER A 42 5.00 -30.71 17.91
N PRO A 43 5.05 -31.37 19.07
CA PRO A 43 3.94 -32.19 19.59
C PRO A 43 2.66 -31.39 19.88
N SER A 44 2.75 -30.06 19.96
CA SER A 44 1.60 -29.18 20.16
C SER A 44 0.99 -28.64 18.85
N ARG A 45 1.71 -28.70 17.72
CA ARG A 45 1.21 -28.17 16.45
C ARG A 45 0.38 -29.21 15.73
N ARG A 46 -0.86 -28.81 15.41
CA ARG A 46 -1.76 -29.64 14.62
C ARG A 46 -1.33 -29.68 13.15
N TYR A 47 -0.97 -28.56 12.53
CA TYR A 47 -0.75 -28.48 11.08
C TYR A 47 0.73 -28.58 10.68
N ARG A 48 1.00 -29.23 9.53
CA ARG A 48 2.35 -29.45 8.99
C ARG A 48 2.76 -28.41 7.95
N TYR A 49 1.82 -27.92 7.15
CA TYR A 49 2.10 -26.96 6.08
C TYR A 49 1.39 -25.63 6.32
N ARG A 50 2.08 -24.55 5.95
CA ARG A 50 1.55 -23.19 5.84
C ARG A 50 1.64 -22.74 4.38
N LEU A 51 0.47 -22.51 3.79
CA LEU A 51 0.32 -21.98 2.44
C LEU A 51 0.01 -20.49 2.54
N ILE A 52 0.88 -19.66 1.97
CA ILE A 52 0.74 -18.21 1.99
C ILE A 52 0.22 -17.75 0.64
N VAL A 53 -0.99 -17.19 0.64
CA VAL A 53 -1.70 -16.75 -0.57
C VAL A 53 -1.91 -15.24 -0.52
N ASN A 54 -1.51 -14.56 -1.60
CA ASN A 54 -1.67 -13.12 -1.78
C ASN A 54 -2.86 -12.76 -2.67
N ALA A 55 -3.14 -13.59 -3.68
CA ALA A 55 -4.19 -13.32 -4.66
C ALA A 55 -5.51 -13.98 -4.26
N LYS A 56 -6.61 -13.22 -4.34
CA LYS A 56 -7.96 -13.73 -4.04
C LYS A 56 -8.37 -14.89 -4.96
N ARG A 57 -8.02 -14.82 -6.25
CA ARG A 57 -8.34 -15.89 -7.22
C ARG A 57 -7.66 -17.21 -6.86
N ASP A 58 -6.39 -17.14 -6.46
CA ASP A 58 -5.62 -18.33 -6.08
C ASP A 58 -6.07 -18.88 -4.72
N LEU A 59 -6.57 -18.01 -3.85
CA LEU A 59 -7.17 -18.42 -2.59
C LEU A 59 -8.43 -19.26 -2.84
N GLU A 60 -9.32 -18.79 -3.72
CA GLU A 60 -10.57 -19.51 -4.04
C GLU A 60 -10.29 -20.85 -4.72
N SER A 61 -9.33 -20.91 -5.65
CA SER A 61 -8.94 -22.16 -6.31
C SER A 61 -8.27 -23.15 -5.35
N LEU A 62 -7.47 -22.66 -4.41
CA LEU A 62 -6.82 -23.51 -3.41
C LEU A 62 -7.82 -24.00 -2.35
N VAL A 63 -8.75 -23.15 -1.92
CA VAL A 63 -9.82 -23.57 -1.00
C VAL A 63 -10.75 -24.59 -1.67
N SER A 64 -11.07 -24.42 -2.95
CA SER A 64 -11.91 -25.38 -3.68
C SER A 64 -11.20 -26.73 -3.86
N SER A 65 -9.90 -26.75 -4.16
CA SER A 65 -9.13 -27.99 -4.26
C SER A 65 -8.98 -28.72 -2.92
N LEU A 66 -8.75 -27.98 -1.83
CA LEU A 66 -8.70 -28.55 -0.47
C LEU A 66 -10.05 -29.15 -0.05
N ARG A 67 -11.16 -28.49 -0.40
CA ARG A 67 -12.51 -29.01 -0.16
C ARG A 67 -12.79 -30.27 -0.99
N ALA A 68 -12.41 -30.28 -2.27
CA ALA A 68 -12.57 -31.44 -3.13
C ALA A 68 -11.80 -32.66 -2.60
N GLY A 69 -10.62 -32.43 -2.02
CA GLY A 69 -9.83 -33.48 -1.36
C GLY A 69 -10.28 -33.86 0.05
N ASN A 70 -11.42 -33.35 0.55
CA ASN A 70 -11.90 -33.53 1.93
C ASN A 70 -10.82 -33.27 3.00
N GLN A 71 -9.91 -32.34 2.73
CA GLN A 71 -8.81 -32.05 3.63
C GLN A 71 -9.23 -31.04 4.70
N MET A 72 -8.80 -31.26 5.95
CA MET A 72 -8.98 -30.28 7.00
C MET A 72 -8.00 -29.12 6.82
N PHE A 73 -8.52 -27.89 6.77
CA PHE A 73 -7.71 -26.68 6.67
C PHE A 73 -8.21 -25.61 7.64
N ALA A 74 -7.29 -24.74 8.08
CA ALA A 74 -7.61 -23.54 8.84
C ALA A 74 -7.12 -22.30 8.09
N THR A 75 -7.97 -21.29 7.95
CA THR A 75 -7.61 -20.01 7.32
C THR A 75 -7.36 -18.96 8.40
N ARG A 76 -6.30 -18.18 8.25
CA ARG A 76 -6.04 -16.99 9.06
C ARG A 76 -5.61 -15.84 8.17
N ILE A 77 -6.22 -14.69 8.38
CA ILE A 77 -5.81 -13.44 7.73
C ILE A 77 -4.73 -12.82 8.62
N VAL A 78 -3.53 -12.66 8.06
CA VAL A 78 -2.37 -12.11 8.77
C VAL A 78 -1.96 -10.80 8.12
N GLU A 79 -1.71 -9.78 8.94
CA GLU A 79 -1.10 -8.55 8.47
C GLU A 79 0.39 -8.76 8.23
N THR A 80 0.80 -8.58 6.97
CA THR A 80 2.23 -8.54 6.65
C THR A 80 2.80 -7.21 7.14
N ASN A 81 4.08 -7.21 7.55
CA ASN A 81 4.82 -6.00 7.86
C ASN A 81 5.92 -5.73 6.83
N PRO A 82 5.57 -5.41 5.57
CA PRO A 82 6.55 -5.05 4.56
C PRO A 82 7.15 -3.66 4.82
N TRP A 83 8.34 -3.40 4.28
CA TRP A 83 9.04 -2.11 4.41
C TRP A 83 8.21 -0.91 3.89
N TYR A 84 7.29 -1.14 2.96
CA TYR A 84 6.38 -0.14 2.41
C TYR A 84 5.10 0.08 3.23
N LYS A 85 4.83 -0.70 4.29
CA LYS A 85 3.67 -0.51 5.19
C LYS A 85 3.52 0.93 5.70
N PRO A 86 4.56 1.61 6.23
CA PRO A 86 4.42 3.00 6.71
C PRO A 86 4.14 4.00 5.59
N ILE A 87 4.47 3.67 4.34
CA ILE A 87 4.23 4.53 3.18
C ILE A 87 2.76 4.41 2.76
N ILE A 88 2.27 3.18 2.62
CA ILE A 88 0.95 2.86 2.05
C ILE A 88 -0.18 2.97 3.08
N ALA A 89 0.08 2.60 4.34
CA ALA A 89 -0.93 2.63 5.39
C ALA A 89 -0.36 3.21 6.69
N PRO A 90 -0.04 4.52 6.73
CA PRO A 90 0.36 5.18 7.96
C PRO A 90 -0.79 5.09 9.00
N LYS A 91 -0.43 4.81 10.25
CA LYS A 91 -1.43 4.72 11.34
C LYS A 91 -2.15 6.07 11.50
N GLY A 92 -3.45 6.09 11.24
CA GLY A 92 -4.33 7.21 11.55
C GLY A 92 -4.49 8.31 10.48
N LYS A 93 -3.78 8.25 9.34
CA LYS A 93 -3.95 9.21 8.23
C LYS A 93 -4.22 8.50 6.90
N SER A 94 -5.10 9.05 6.09
CA SER A 94 -5.40 8.53 4.76
C SER A 94 -4.22 8.72 3.80
N PHE A 95 -3.87 7.67 3.05
CA PHE A 95 -2.79 7.69 2.08
C PHE A 95 -3.06 8.72 0.97
N PHE A 96 -4.30 8.74 0.46
CA PHE A 96 -4.74 9.73 -0.52
C PHE A 96 -4.64 11.15 -0.02
N PHE A 97 -5.03 11.38 1.23
CA PHE A 97 -4.94 12.71 1.81
C PHE A 97 -3.50 13.22 1.80
N ARG A 98 -2.52 12.35 2.10
CA ARG A 98 -1.11 12.70 2.04
C ARG A 98 -0.64 12.98 0.61
N ILE A 99 -1.01 12.14 -0.36
CA ILE A 99 -0.65 12.35 -1.77
C ILE A 99 -1.27 13.64 -2.31
N PHE A 100 -2.52 13.90 -1.98
CA PHE A 100 -3.25 15.09 -2.40
C PHE A 100 -2.56 16.36 -1.94
N TRP A 101 -2.14 16.44 -0.67
CA TRP A 101 -1.37 17.59 -0.18
C TRP A 101 0.01 17.70 -0.84
N TRP A 102 0.70 16.58 -1.07
CA TRP A 102 1.95 16.59 -1.82
C TRP A 102 1.78 17.13 -3.24
N LEU A 103 0.70 16.76 -3.91
CA LEU A 103 0.38 17.25 -5.25
C LEU A 103 0.11 18.75 -5.23
N ILE A 104 -0.70 19.24 -4.29
CA ILE A 104 -0.95 20.69 -4.11
C ILE A 104 0.36 21.44 -3.88
N ILE A 105 1.19 20.98 -2.94
CA ILE A 105 2.47 21.63 -2.63
C ILE A 105 3.38 21.65 -3.87
N MET A 106 3.44 20.55 -4.62
CA MET A 106 4.20 20.47 -5.87
C MET A 106 3.67 21.44 -6.93
N THR A 107 2.35 21.56 -7.07
CA THR A 107 1.75 22.51 -8.02
C THR A 107 2.08 23.95 -7.62
N ILE A 108 1.95 24.30 -6.34
CA ILE A 108 2.29 25.64 -5.83
C ILE A 108 3.77 25.93 -6.06
N ALA A 109 4.66 25.00 -5.69
CA ALA A 109 6.10 25.16 -5.89
C ALA A 109 6.46 25.34 -7.36
N LEU A 110 5.85 24.55 -8.26
CA LEU A 110 6.07 24.68 -9.70
C LEU A 110 5.58 26.03 -10.23
N THR A 111 4.40 26.49 -9.81
CA THR A 111 3.88 27.80 -10.21
C THR A 111 4.75 28.95 -9.70
N ALA A 112 5.23 28.88 -8.46
CA ALA A 112 6.14 29.87 -7.90
C ALA A 112 7.47 29.91 -8.66
N LEU A 113 8.01 28.73 -9.04
CA LEU A 113 9.25 28.62 -9.80
C LEU A 113 9.08 29.19 -11.21
N LEU A 114 7.96 28.90 -11.89
CA LEU A 114 7.62 29.48 -13.19
C LEU A 114 7.45 31.01 -13.12
N LEU A 115 6.73 31.51 -12.12
CA LEU A 115 6.58 32.96 -11.92
C LEU A 115 7.92 33.63 -11.63
N GLY A 116 8.77 33.03 -10.78
CA GLY A 116 10.11 33.52 -10.52
C GLY A 116 10.97 33.55 -11.79
N TYR A 117 10.90 32.51 -12.61
CA TYR A 117 11.58 32.48 -13.90
C TYR A 117 11.10 33.59 -14.86
N VAL A 118 9.79 33.82 -14.94
CA VAL A 118 9.20 34.88 -15.78
C VAL A 118 9.65 36.27 -15.31
N ILE A 119 9.65 36.52 -14.00
CA ILE A 119 10.10 37.81 -13.42
C ILE A 119 11.59 38.03 -13.67
N LEU A 120 12.42 36.98 -13.55
CA LEU A 120 13.87 37.09 -13.80
C LEU A 120 14.20 37.33 -15.28
N THR A 121 13.39 36.79 -16.20
CA THR A 121 13.64 36.92 -17.65
C THR A 121 13.16 38.28 -18.19
N ASN A 122 12.22 38.95 -17.51
CA ASN A 122 11.60 40.17 -18.00
C ASN A 122 12.02 41.37 -17.14
N GLU A 123 13.01 42.14 -17.61
CA GLU A 123 13.62 43.24 -16.86
C GLU A 123 12.61 44.32 -16.43
N GLY A 124 11.53 44.54 -17.21
CA GLY A 124 10.46 45.47 -16.86
C GLY A 124 9.63 45.05 -15.65
N LEU A 125 9.25 43.76 -15.56
CA LEU A 125 8.48 43.23 -14.43
C LEU A 125 9.30 43.17 -13.15
N LYS A 126 10.61 42.95 -13.27
CA LYS A 126 11.54 42.97 -12.13
C LYS A 126 11.56 44.34 -11.45
N GLY A 127 11.51 45.43 -12.24
CA GLY A 127 11.45 46.80 -11.75
C GLY A 127 10.16 47.08 -10.97
N GLU A 128 9.00 46.79 -11.56
CA GLU A 128 7.69 47.02 -10.92
C GLU A 128 7.49 46.21 -9.63
N VAL A 129 8.00 44.98 -9.58
CA VAL A 129 7.95 44.14 -8.36
C VAL A 129 8.85 44.71 -7.27
N MET A 130 10.04 45.22 -7.62
CA MET A 130 10.97 45.82 -6.66
C MET A 130 10.39 47.12 -6.07
N ASP A 131 9.80 47.95 -6.92
CA ASP A 131 9.17 49.21 -6.52
C ASP A 131 7.96 48.96 -5.62
N SER A 132 7.16 47.93 -5.92
CA SER A 132 6.03 47.52 -5.08
C SER A 132 6.49 46.99 -3.70
N ILE A 133 7.63 46.29 -3.63
CA ILE A 133 8.20 45.81 -2.36
C ILE A 133 8.76 46.98 -1.53
N GLN A 134 9.36 47.99 -2.17
CA GLN A 134 9.84 49.20 -1.48
C GLN A 134 8.67 50.02 -0.93
N LEU A 135 7.61 50.22 -1.71
CA LEU A 135 6.38 50.88 -1.25
C LEU A 135 5.72 50.17 -0.05
N LEU A 136 5.78 48.83 0.00
CA LEU A 136 5.28 48.04 1.12
C LEU A 136 6.17 48.07 2.36
N LYS A 137 7.46 48.44 2.21
CA LYS A 137 8.43 48.52 3.30
C LYS A 137 8.49 49.93 3.91
N ASP A 138 8.23 50.94 3.10
CA ASP A 138 8.27 52.35 3.49
C ASP A 138 6.90 52.91 3.94
N GLY A 139 5.81 52.13 3.80
CA GLY A 139 4.49 52.40 4.38
C GLY A 139 4.24 51.62 5.67
#